data_AF-A0A8S9GJI4-F1
#
_entry.id   AF-A0A8S9GJI4-F1
#
_cell.length_a   1.000
_cell.length_b   1.000
_cell.length_c   1.000
_cell.angle_alpha   90.00
_cell.angle_beta   90.00
_cell.angle_gamma   90.00
#
_symmetry.space_group_name_H-M   'P 1'
#
loop_
_entity.id
_entity.type
_entity.pdbx_description
1 polymer ?
#
loop_
_entity_poly.entity_id
_entity_poly.type
_entity_poly.pdbx_seq_one_letter_code
_entity_poly.pdbx_strand_id
1 'polypeptide(L)'
;MFNLQHNDFPVDTHVFEISKALGWVPKTADRNRTYVHLNHRIPDELKFDLNCLLYTHGKLCSNCKKNAARPKAKVASPDDCPLLGFSGLV
;
A
#
# COMPACT_ATOMS: atom_id res chain seq x y z
N MET A 1 9.10 13.64 -5.04
CA MET A 1 7.97 14.56 -5.19
C MET A 1 7.77 15.23 -3.84
N PHE A 2 8.39 16.41 -3.62
CA PHE A 2 8.22 17.22 -2.42
C PHE A 2 7.88 18.62 -2.89
N ASN A 3 6.58 18.90 -2.99
CA ASN A 3 6.06 20.24 -3.17
C ASN A 3 5.01 20.44 -2.07
N LEU A 4 5.14 21.55 -1.34
CA LEU A 4 4.33 21.89 -0.18
C LEU A 4 2.83 21.75 -0.47
N GLN A 5 2.11 21.03 0.41
CA GLN A 5 0.65 21.07 0.57
C GLN A 5 -0.22 20.53 -0.58
N HIS A 6 0.30 19.69 -1.48
CA HIS A 6 -0.63 18.95 -2.35
C HIS A 6 -1.17 17.77 -1.55
N ASN A 7 -2.47 17.79 -1.25
CA ASN A 7 -3.22 16.69 -0.66
C ASN A 7 -3.35 15.55 -1.68
N ASP A 8 -2.21 14.96 -2.01
CA ASP A 8 -2.07 13.98 -3.07
C ASP A 8 -1.44 12.71 -2.54
N PHE A 9 -1.98 11.58 -2.99
CA PHE A 9 -1.54 10.25 -2.63
C PHE A 9 -0.89 9.57 -3.84
N PRO A 10 0.41 9.80 -4.08
CA PRO A 10 1.08 9.26 -5.25
C PRO A 10 1.15 7.73 -5.18
N VAL A 11 0.74 7.08 -6.27
CA VAL A 11 0.72 5.62 -6.38
C VAL A 11 1.93 5.15 -7.16
N ASP A 12 3.01 4.86 -6.44
CA ASP A 12 4.19 4.20 -7.00
C ASP A 12 4.00 2.68 -7.07
N THR A 13 5.04 1.95 -7.49
CA THR A 13 4.98 0.48 -7.59
C THR A 13 4.68 -0.18 -6.25
N HIS A 14 5.25 0.28 -5.14
CA HIS A 14 5.04 -0.34 -3.83
C HIS A 14 3.63 -0.09 -3.32
N VAL A 15 3.18 1.17 -3.39
CA VAL A 15 1.83 1.58 -2.99
C VAL A 15 0.78 0.83 -3.83
N PHE A 16 0.99 0.71 -5.14
CA PHE A 16 0.08 0.00 -6.04
C PHE A 16 -0.08 -1.48 -5.66
N GLU A 17 1.04 -2.20 -5.50
CA GLU A 17 1.01 -3.63 -5.20
C GLU A 17 0.48 -3.91 -3.79
N ILE A 18 0.85 -3.08 -2.80
CA ILE A 18 0.32 -3.21 -1.44
C ILE A 18 -1.19 -2.96 -1.42
N SER A 19 -1.68 -1.92 -2.11
CA SER A 19 -3.12 -1.61 -2.17
C SER A 19 -3.92 -2.74 -2.81
N LYS A 20 -3.36 -3.42 -3.83
CA LYS A 20 -3.97 -4.62 -4.42
C LYS A 20 -3.94 -5.83 -3.49
N ALA A 21 -2.83 -6.06 -2.78
CA ALA A 21 -2.68 -7.17 -1.85
C ALA A 21 -3.60 -7.03 -0.63
N LEU A 22 -3.86 -5.80 -0.19
CA LEU A 22 -4.79 -5.48 0.89
C LEU A 22 -6.27 -5.47 0.45
N GLY A 23 -6.55 -5.57 -0.85
CA GLY A 23 -7.92 -5.51 -1.36
C GLY A 23 -8.54 -4.11 -1.34
N TRP A 24 -7.74 -3.06 -1.13
CA TRP A 24 -8.22 -1.66 -1.18
C TRP A 24 -8.70 -1.26 -2.58
N VAL A 25 -8.18 -1.94 -3.61
CA VAL A 25 -8.63 -1.79 -4.99
C VAL A 25 -8.82 -3.15 -5.65
N PRO A 26 -9.70 -3.27 -6.66
CA PRO A 26 -9.86 -4.49 -7.43
C PRO A 26 -8.55 -4.93 -8.09
N LYS A 27 -8.34 -6.24 -8.24
CA LYS A 27 -7.16 -6.79 -8.93
C LYS A 27 -7.04 -6.33 -10.39
N THR A 28 -8.18 -6.02 -11.02
CA THR A 28 -8.29 -5.50 -12.39
C THR A 28 -8.00 -4.00 -12.50
N ALA A 29 -7.88 -3.27 -11.39
CA ALA A 29 -7.59 -1.85 -11.41
C ALA A 29 -6.19 -1.57 -11.99
N ASP A 30 -6.10 -0.58 -12.86
CA ASP A 30 -4.84 0.00 -13.33
C ASP A 30 -4.34 1.09 -12.37
N ARG A 31 -3.11 1.57 -12.58
CA ARG A 31 -2.51 2.58 -11.69
C ARG A 31 -3.31 3.89 -11.64
N ASN A 32 -3.90 4.31 -12.75
CA ASN A 32 -4.63 5.58 -12.79
C ASN A 32 -5.93 5.48 -11.99
N ARG A 33 -6.66 4.37 -12.13
CA ARG A 33 -7.84 4.08 -11.30
C ARG A 33 -7.48 3.95 -9.82
N THR A 34 -6.37 3.29 -9.49
CA THR A 34 -5.90 3.21 -8.11
C THR A 34 -5.54 4.59 -7.55
N TYR A 35 -4.86 5.43 -8.32
CA TYR A 35 -4.53 6.80 -7.94
C TYR A 35 -5.78 7.61 -7.62
N VAL A 36 -6.78 7.62 -8.52
CA VAL A 36 -8.05 8.34 -8.30
C VAL A 36 -8.78 7.79 -7.08
N HIS A 37 -8.85 6.47 -6.94
CA HIS A 37 -9.54 5.82 -5.83
C HIS A 37 -8.92 6.16 -4.47
N LEU A 38 -7.60 6.01 -4.34
CA LEU A 38 -6.90 6.23 -3.09
C LEU A 38 -6.90 7.71 -2.70
N ASN A 39 -6.76 8.62 -3.66
CA ASN A 39 -6.85 10.06 -3.39
C ASN A 39 -8.23 10.51 -2.90
N HIS A 40 -9.29 9.82 -3.30
CA HIS A 40 -10.65 10.09 -2.83
C HIS A 40 -10.96 9.41 -1.49
N ARG A 41 -10.32 8.28 -1.18
CA ARG A 41 -10.61 7.49 0.02
C ARG A 41 -9.76 7.86 1.24
N ILE A 42 -8.51 8.26 1.02
CA ILE A 42 -7.58 8.59 2.11
C ILE A 42 -7.77 10.07 2.48
N PRO A 43 -8.04 10.38 3.75
CA PRO A 43 -8.14 11.76 4.24
C PRO A 43 -6.85 12.54 3.96
N ASP A 44 -7.00 13.80 3.61
CA ASP A 44 -5.92 14.68 3.16
C ASP A 44 -4.76 14.76 4.17
N GLU A 45 -5.08 14.85 5.45
CA GLU A 45 -4.12 14.89 6.56
C GLU A 45 -3.30 13.61 6.72
N LEU A 46 -3.81 12.48 6.22
CA LEU A 46 -3.13 11.18 6.31
C LEU A 46 -2.37 10.82 5.04
N LYS A 47 -2.58 11.54 3.93
CA LYS A 47 -2.01 11.16 2.63
C LYS A 47 -0.49 11.07 2.66
N PHE A 48 0.17 12.07 3.25
CA PHE A 48 1.62 12.11 3.33
C PHE A 48 2.17 10.97 4.21
N ASP A 49 1.71 10.90 5.45
CA ASP A 49 2.21 9.92 6.42
C ASP A 49 1.97 8.48 5.95
N LEU A 50 0.77 8.19 5.45
CA LEU A 50 0.45 6.87 4.94
C LEU A 50 1.28 6.53 3.70
N ASN A 51 1.54 7.49 2.81
CA ASN A 51 2.38 7.26 1.63
C ASN A 51 3.80 6.89 2.04
N CYS A 52 4.40 7.66 2.97
CA CYS A 52 5.71 7.38 3.52
C CYS A 52 5.78 6.00 4.20
N LEU A 53 4.75 5.63 4.97
CA LEU A 53 4.67 4.32 5.62
C LEU A 53 4.61 3.18 4.60
N LEU A 54 3.76 3.28 3.59
CA LEU A 54 3.63 2.24 2.55
C LEU A 54 4.90 2.12 1.69
N TYR A 55 5.50 3.25 1.32
CA TYR A 55 6.78 3.27 0.60
C TYR A 55 7.88 2.60 1.42
N THR A 56 8.04 3.01 2.68
CA THR A 56 9.06 2.47 3.60
C THR A 56 8.84 0.98 3.82
N HIS A 57 7.59 0.56 4.04
CA HIS A 57 7.24 -0.84 4.18
C HIS A 57 7.58 -1.64 2.91
N GLY A 58 7.20 -1.17 1.73
CA GLY A 58 7.49 -1.85 0.46
C GLY A 58 8.98 -2.01 0.18
N LYS A 59 9.80 -1.07 0.66
CA LYS A 59 11.26 -1.14 0.57
C LYS A 59 11.88 -2.17 1.52
N LEU A 60 11.43 -2.18 2.78
CA LEU A 60 12.04 -2.94 3.87
C LEU A 60 11.45 -4.35 4.02
N CYS A 61 10.17 -4.55 3.71
CA CYS A 61 9.50 -5.83 3.89
C CYS A 61 9.84 -6.81 2.75
N SER A 62 10.66 -7.82 3.07
CA SER A 62 11.04 -8.87 2.13
C SER A 62 9.86 -9.68 1.57
N ASN A 63 8.76 -9.81 2.33
CA ASN A 63 7.57 -10.55 1.90
C ASN A 63 6.81 -9.79 0.81
N CYS A 64 6.58 -8.49 1.00
CA CYS A 64 5.92 -7.62 0.02
C CYS A 64 6.81 -7.30 -1.18
N LYS A 65 8.13 -7.41 -1.05
CA LYS A 65 9.09 -7.22 -2.15
C LYS A 65 9.12 -8.40 -3.13
N LYS A 66 8.84 -9.62 -2.66
CA LYS A 66 8.99 -10.87 -3.43
C LYS A 66 7.70 -11.40 -4.05
N ASN A 67 6.52 -11.01 -3.58
CA ASN A 67 5.23 -11.45 -4.14
C ASN A 67 4.14 -10.39 -3.98
N ALA A 68 3.90 -9.65 -5.05
CA ALA A 68 2.79 -8.70 -5.20
C ALA A 68 1.38 -9.34 -5.16
N ALA A 69 1.27 -10.68 -5.20
CA ALA A 69 -0.03 -11.34 -5.44
C ALA A 69 -0.63 -12.09 -4.25
N ARG A 70 0.10 -12.32 -3.16
CA ARG A 70 -0.40 -12.98 -1.92
C ARG A 70 0.69 -12.96 -0.85
N PRO A 71 0.52 -12.27 0.27
CA PRO A 71 1.41 -12.43 1.40
C PRO A 71 1.15 -13.83 1.98
N LYS A 72 2.20 -14.67 2.10
CA LYS A 72 2.04 -16.03 2.64
C LYS A 72 1.79 -15.95 4.15
N ALA A 73 0.67 -16.51 4.59
CA ALA A 73 0.34 -16.67 6.00
C ALA A 73 1.26 -17.71 6.65
N LYS A 74 2.39 -17.27 7.22
CA LYS A 74 3.15 -18.03 8.19
C LYS A 74 3.66 -17.06 9.25
N VAL A 75 3.08 -17.16 10.43
CA VAL A 75 3.35 -16.34 11.62
C VAL A 75 4.52 -16.94 12.40
N ALA A 76 5.45 -16.10 12.90
CA ALA A 76 6.00 -16.10 14.28
C ALA A 76 7.40 -15.44 14.42
N SER A 77 7.75 -14.36 13.70
CA SER A 77 8.99 -13.62 14.02
C SER A 77 8.84 -12.10 13.84
N PRO A 78 9.70 -11.26 14.45
CA PRO A 78 9.76 -9.81 14.16
C PRO A 78 10.06 -9.46 12.69
N ASP A 79 10.33 -10.46 11.84
CA ASP A 79 10.37 -10.36 10.37
C ASP A 79 8.98 -10.52 9.71
N ASP A 80 7.91 -10.66 10.50
CA ASP A 80 6.54 -10.74 10.00
C ASP A 80 6.05 -9.42 9.44
N CYS A 81 5.39 -9.50 8.28
CA CYS A 81 4.83 -8.35 7.61
C CYS A 81 3.59 -7.86 8.39
N PRO A 82 3.59 -6.64 8.98
CA PRO A 82 2.42 -6.12 9.71
C PRO A 82 1.15 -6.00 8.85
N LEU A 83 1.28 -5.98 7.53
CA LEU A 83 0.16 -5.88 6.59
C LEU A 83 -0.57 -7.22 6.36
N LEU A 84 0.00 -8.35 6.82
CA LEU A 84 -0.63 -9.67 6.70
C LEU A 84 -2.00 -9.74 7.38
N GLY A 85 -2.15 -9.12 8.55
CA GLY A 85 -3.41 -9.11 9.32
C GLY A 85 -4.54 -8.34 8.64
N PHE A 86 -4.23 -7.50 7.66
CA PHE A 86 -5.19 -6.64 6.97
C PHE A 86 -5.66 -7.19 5.61
N SER A 87 -5.03 -8.26 5.10
CA SER A 87 -5.28 -8.82 3.76
C SER A 87 -6.64 -9.55 3.61
N GLY A 88 -7.48 -9.58 4.65
CA GLY A 88 -8.79 -10.25 4.66
C GLY A 88 -9.95 -9.42 5.22
N LEU A 89 -9.78 -8.10 5.37
CA LEU A 89 -10.76 -7.21 6.00
C LEU A 89 -11.74 -6.53 5.01
N VAL A 90 -11.75 -6.92 3.74
CA VAL A 90 -12.59 -6.34 2.67
C VAL A 90 -13.36 -7.42 1.93
#